data_AF-A0A377Z081-F1
#
_entry.id   AF-A0A377Z081-F1
#
_cell.length_a   1.000
_cell.length_b   1.000
_cell.length_c   1.000
_cell.angle_alpha   90.00
_cell.angle_beta   90.00
_cell.angle_gamma   90.00
#
_symmetry.space_group_name_H-M   'P 1'
#
loop_
_entity.id
_entity.type
_entity.pdbx_description
1 polymer ?
#
loop_
_entity_poly.entity_id
_entity_poly.type
_entity_poly.pdbx_seq_one_letter_code
_entity_poly.pdbx_strand_id
1 'polypeptide(L)' 'MNGMTKSLRMAMSIMNDIGGMQFYLPKGDLLKRVVNKIDIYTDSYTMGTQQLAIKYGVSFKAIILVIKSVKQAMKEYEGK' A
#
# COMPACT_ATOMS: atom_id res chain seq x y z
N MET A 1 -25.25 0.28 16.69
CA MET A 1 -24.03 -0.50 16.41
C MET A 1 -22.81 0.35 16.79
N ASN A 2 -22.17 0.07 17.93
CA ASN A 2 -21.11 0.91 18.49
C ASN A 2 -19.76 0.71 17.77
N GLY A 3 -18.90 1.73 17.79
CA GLY A 3 -17.58 1.71 17.14
C GLY A 3 -16.67 0.56 17.57
N MET A 4 -16.77 0.13 18.84
CA MET A 4 -16.02 -1.00 19.40
C MET A 4 -16.26 -2.32 18.63
N THR A 5 -17.48 -2.55 18.14
CA THR A 5 -17.82 -3.77 17.40
C THR A 5 -17.22 -3.77 15.98
N LYS A 6 -16.90 -2.60 15.42
CA LYS A 6 -16.26 -2.47 14.10
C LYS A 6 -14.74 -2.67 14.19
N SER A 7 -14.10 -2.06 15.18
CA SER A 7 -12.64 -2.22 15.41
C SER A 7 -12.27 -3.67 15.73
N LEU A 8 -13.06 -4.36 16.55
CA LEU A 8 -12.83 -5.79 16.83
C LEU A 8 -12.95 -6.64 15.56
N ARG A 9 -13.94 -6.34 14.71
CA ARG A 9 -14.15 -7.07 13.45
C ARG A 9 -12.98 -6.88 12.49
N MET A 10 -12.46 -5.66 12.39
CA MET A 10 -11.25 -5.34 11.61
C MET A 10 -10.02 -6.07 12.15
N ALA A 11 -9.82 -6.05 13.47
CA ALA A 11 -8.71 -6.76 14.10
C ALA A 11 -8.79 -8.27 13.85
N MET A 12 -9.98 -8.87 13.93
CA MET A 12 -10.19 -10.28 13.62
C MET A 12 -9.89 -10.60 12.16
N SER A 13 -10.33 -9.78 11.20
CA SER A 13 -10.00 -9.99 9.79
C SER A 13 -8.49 -9.95 9.55
N ILE A 14 -7.79 -8.96 10.11
CA ILE A 14 -6.32 -8.89 10.01
C ILE A 14 -5.69 -10.13 10.63
N MET A 15 -6.09 -10.51 11.86
CA MET A 15 -5.53 -11.70 12.51
C MET A 15 -5.82 -13.00 11.76
N ASN A 16 -6.93 -13.12 11.04
CA ASN A 16 -7.21 -14.32 10.25
C ASN A 16 -6.32 -14.41 9.01
N ASP A 17 -6.02 -13.27 8.38
CA ASP A 17 -5.27 -13.24 7.11
C ASP A 17 -3.75 -13.23 7.32
N ILE A 18 -3.27 -12.66 8.44
CA ILE A 18 -1.82 -12.53 8.73
C ILE A 18 -1.41 -13.15 10.08
N GLY A 19 -2.34 -13.74 10.83
CA GLY A 19 -2.04 -14.42 12.09
C GLY A 19 -1.19 -15.67 11.89
N GLY A 20 -0.34 -15.97 12.88
CA GLY A 20 0.63 -17.06 12.79
C GLY A 20 1.87 -16.74 11.94
N MET A 21 1.88 -15.62 11.21
CA MET A 21 3.06 -15.13 10.51
C MET A 21 3.86 -14.18 11.41
N GLN A 22 5.17 -14.38 11.50
CA GLN A 22 6.07 -13.38 12.06
C GLN A 22 6.49 -12.41 10.94
N PHE A 23 6.00 -11.18 11.00
CA PHE A 23 6.40 -10.13 10.05
C PHE A 23 7.25 -9.07 10.73
N TYR A 24 8.27 -8.59 10.01
CA TYR A 24 9.04 -7.43 10.43
C TYR A 24 8.28 -6.16 10.05
N LEU A 25 7.89 -5.36 11.04
CA LEU A 25 7.36 -4.02 10.80
C LEU A 25 8.53 -3.04 10.60
N PRO A 26 8.65 -2.40 9.43
CA PRO A 26 9.72 -1.45 9.18
C PRO A 26 9.69 -0.23 10.10
N LYS A 27 10.87 0.33 10.42
CA LYS A 27 11.00 1.63 11.09
C LYS A 27 10.34 2.75 10.27
N GLY A 28 9.98 3.84 10.95
CA GLY A 28 9.12 4.92 10.43
C GLY A 28 9.44 5.41 9.01
N ASP A 29 10.70 5.68 8.70
CA ASP A 29 11.07 6.17 7.36
C ASP A 29 10.82 5.14 6.25
N LEU A 30 11.13 3.87 6.52
CA LEU A 30 10.92 2.80 5.56
C LEU A 30 9.43 2.51 5.42
N LEU A 31 8.68 2.51 6.52
CA LEU A 31 7.23 2.37 6.51
C LEU A 31 6.58 3.50 5.69
N LYS A 32 6.99 4.76 5.90
CA LYS A 32 6.50 5.92 5.15
C LYS A 32 6.76 5.78 3.65
N ARG A 33 7.93 5.26 3.26
CA ARG A 33 8.23 4.98 1.84
C ARG A 33 7.31 3.91 1.26
N VAL A 34 6.98 2.87 2.02
CA VAL A 34 6.04 1.82 1.58
C VAL A 34 4.64 2.39 1.44
N VAL A 35 4.14 3.12 2.43
CA VAL A 35 2.82 3.77 2.40
C VAL A 35 2.72 4.70 1.19
N ASN A 36 3.72 5.57 0.97
CA ASN A 36 3.72 6.47 -0.18
C ASN A 36 3.64 5.72 -1.53
N LYS A 37 4.24 4.53 -1.66
CA LYS A 37 4.14 3.73 -2.89
C LYS A 37 2.72 3.21 -3.10
N ILE A 38 2.07 2.78 -2.02
CA ILE A 38 0.67 2.33 -2.03
C ILE A 38 -0.25 3.50 -2.41
N ASP A 39 -0.02 4.68 -1.84
CA ASP A 39 -0.80 5.88 -2.15
C ASP A 39 -0.65 6.30 -3.62
N ILE A 40 0.59 6.34 -4.14
CA ILE A 40 0.85 6.62 -5.57
C ILE A 40 0.13 5.61 -6.47
N TYR A 41 0.16 4.32 -6.11
CA TYR A 41 -0.51 3.28 -6.89
C TYR A 41 -2.04 3.45 -6.87
N THR A 42 -2.62 3.69 -5.70
CA THR A 42 -4.06 3.90 -5.52
C THR A 42 -4.55 5.14 -6.26
N ASP A 43 -3.81 6.25 -6.19
CA ASP A 43 -4.19 7.47 -6.90
C ASP A 43 -4.07 7.32 -8.42
N SER A 44 -3.20 6.44 -8.92
CA SER A 44 -3.03 6.21 -10.37
C SER A 44 -4.27 5.68 -11.08
N TYR A 45 -5.26 5.17 -10.32
CA TYR A 45 -6.56 4.79 -10.86
C TYR A 45 -7.44 6.00 -11.20
N THR A 46 -7.14 7.18 -10.66
CA THR A 46 -7.95 8.40 -10.85
C THR A 46 -7.16 9.59 -11.40
N MET A 47 -5.82 9.56 -11.29
CA MET A 47 -4.92 10.65 -11.68
C MET A 47 -3.94 10.19 -12.77
N GLY A 48 -3.68 11.04 -13.76
CA GLY A 48 -2.62 10.82 -14.74
C GLY A 48 -1.22 10.99 -14.16
N THR A 49 -0.21 10.38 -14.79
CA THR A 49 1.20 10.38 -14.34
C THR A 49 1.77 11.79 -14.10
N GLN A 50 1.35 12.78 -14.89
CA GLN A 50 1.74 14.20 -14.71
C GLN A 50 1.25 14.78 -13.39
N GLN A 51 -0.01 14.55 -13.07
CA GLN A 51 -0.62 15.06 -11.85
C GLN A 51 -0.02 14.37 -10.61
N LEU A 52 0.28 13.07 -10.71
CA LEU A 52 0.98 12.31 -9.67
C LEU A 52 2.39 12.83 -9.41
N ALA A 53 3.16 13.09 -10.47
CA ALA A 53 4.52 13.63 -10.36
C ALA A 53 4.53 14.96 -9.59
N ILE A 54 3.55 15.83 -9.86
CA ILE A 54 3.37 17.10 -9.15
C ILE A 54 2.93 16.86 -7.69
N LYS A 55 1.88 16.06 -7.46
CA LYS A 55 1.32 15.79 -6.13
C LYS A 55 2.37 15.23 -5.16
N TYR A 56 3.20 14.31 -5.64
CA TYR A 56 4.17 13.59 -4.82
C TYR A 56 5.60 14.18 -4.89
N GLY A 57 5.82 15.22 -5.70
CA GLY A 57 7.13 15.88 -5.83
C GLY A 57 8.22 14.96 -6.39
N VAL A 58 7.88 14.05 -7.30
CA VAL A 58 8.82 13.07 -7.88
C VAL A 58 8.75 13.05 -9.40
N SER A 59 9.76 12.47 -10.05
CA SER A 59 9.79 12.40 -11.51
C SER A 59 8.75 11.45 -12.09
N PHE A 60 8.38 11.69 -13.35
CA PHE A 60 7.56 10.79 -14.18
C PHE A 60 8.03 9.34 -14.14
N LYS A 61 9.34 9.15 -14.32
CA LYS A 61 9.98 7.84 -14.32
C LYS A 61 9.80 7.15 -12.97
N ALA A 62 9.92 7.90 -11.87
CA ALA A 62 9.70 7.36 -10.53
C ALA A 62 8.25 6.90 -10.33
N ILE A 63 7.25 7.67 -10.77
CA ILE A 63 5.84 7.25 -10.71
C ILE A 63 5.62 5.94 -11.46
N ILE A 64 6.10 5.84 -12.70
CA ILE A 64 5.95 4.63 -13.53
C ILE A 64 6.60 3.42 -12.85
N LEU A 65 7.81 3.59 -12.30
CA LEU A 65 8.51 2.53 -11.58
C LEU A 65 7.76 2.08 -10.32
N VAL A 66 7.20 3.02 -9.56
CA VAL A 66 6.39 2.71 -8.37
C VAL A 66 5.16 1.89 -8.77
N ILE A 67 4.38 2.34 -9.75
CA ILE A 67 3.19 1.63 -10.23
C ILE A 67 3.55 0.21 -10.68
N LYS A 68 4.64 0.05 -11.46
CA LYS A 68 5.11 -1.27 -11.89
C LYS A 68 5.51 -2.15 -10.70
N SER A 69 6.23 -1.59 -9.72
CA SER A 69 6.69 -2.34 -8.55
C SER A 69 5.54 -2.85 -7.68
N VAL A 70 4.49 -2.05 -7.49
CA VAL A 70 3.31 -2.47 -6.70
C VAL A 70 2.51 -3.53 -7.44
N LYS A 71 2.29 -3.37 -8.76
CA LYS A 71 1.62 -4.41 -9.59
C LYS A 71 2.36 -5.74 -9.53
N GLN A 72 3.70 -5.70 -9.58
CA GLN A 72 4.52 -6.91 -9.51
C GLN A 72 4.37 -7.60 -8.14
N ALA A 73 4.43 -6.84 -7.05
CA ALA A 73 4.25 -7.37 -5.70
C ALA A 73 2.85 -8.01 -5.51
N MET A 74 1.79 -7.41 -6.07
CA MET A 74 0.44 -7.99 -6.04
C MET A 74 0.38 -9.32 -6.81
N LYS A 75 0.98 -9.39 -8.00
CA LYS A 75 1.03 -10.63 -8.78
C LYS A 75 1.79 -11.75 -8.07
N GLU A 76 2.87 -11.42 -7.37
CA GLU A 76 3.64 -12.39 -6.58
C GLU A 76 2.86 -12.94 -5.39
N TYR A 77 1.91 -12.16 -4.86
CA TYR A 77 0.98 -12.60 -3.83
C TYR A 77 -0.15 -13.47 -4.41
N GLU A 78 -0.76 -13.08 -5.54
CA GLU A 78 -1.85 -13.84 -6.19
C GLU A 78 -1.38 -15.13 -6.89
N GLY A 79 -0.11 -15.21 -7.28
CA GLY A 79 0.49 -16.38 -7.92
C GLY A 79 1.01 -17.45 -6.94
N LYS A 80 0.80 -17.25 -5.64
CA LYS A 80 1.04 -18.21 -4.56
C LYS A 80 -0.28 -18.59 -3.92
#